data_AF-A0A7Y4S534-F1
#
_entry.id   AF-A0A7Y4S534-F1
#
_cell.length_a   1.000
_cell.length_b   1.000
_cell.length_c   1.000
_cell.angle_alpha   90.00
_cell.angle_beta   90.00
_cell.angle_gamma   90.00
#
_symmetry.space_group_name_H-M   'P 1'
#
loop_
_entity.id
_entity.type
_entity.pdbx_description
1 polymer ?
#
loop_
_entity_poly.entity_id
_entity_poly.type
_entity_poly.pdbx_seq_one_letter_code
_entity_poly.pdbx_strand_id
1 'polypeptide(L)'
;MNIKTNLFVISAISVFLCGCAGDPVALSKIVKDKDAYFNQYFSKQSLSESVIKKIPLDENARVFNNTKLVFETKSTSGDKVVKRKQIWNYSGLGNGLIQIETEFVSNDITTGYNFSLNYKGLNNIKWVFASAATGYSDMPYELKEVNHWDKLGIKVGDISTVDFNWGTVVQIMNYHDGQYKCTLTKVLEANELLPTLSGQARQFDCQTVNNGSISLRSKYAYLVDLGFAIPIELTSADFKTEFNLLEINNP
;
A
#
# COMPACT_ATOMS: atom_id res chain seq x y z
N MET A 1 1.16 -46.35 -54.67
CA MET A 1 2.27 -45.58 -54.09
C MET A 1 1.95 -44.10 -54.26
N ASN A 2 1.57 -43.42 -53.16
CA ASN A 2 1.61 -41.96 -52.98
C ASN A 2 0.91 -41.62 -51.65
N ILE A 3 1.68 -41.69 -50.57
CA ILE A 3 1.29 -41.18 -49.24
C ILE A 3 1.60 -39.69 -49.27
N LYS A 4 0.56 -38.84 -49.24
CA LYS A 4 0.71 -37.39 -49.02
C LYS A 4 0.33 -37.06 -47.58
N THR A 5 1.37 -36.95 -46.77
CA THR A 5 1.43 -36.36 -45.43
C THR A 5 1.17 -34.86 -45.54
N ASN A 6 0.23 -34.32 -44.78
CA ASN A 6 0.01 -32.88 -44.53
C ASN A 6 -0.85 -32.78 -43.27
N LEU A 7 -0.68 -31.88 -42.30
CA LEU A 7 0.35 -30.94 -41.91
C LEU A 7 -0.17 -30.53 -40.52
N PHE A 8 0.59 -30.80 -39.45
CA PHE A 8 0.19 -30.40 -38.09
C PHE A 8 0.14 -28.87 -38.02
N VAL A 9 -1.05 -28.31 -37.79
CA VAL A 9 -1.23 -26.89 -37.47
C VAL A 9 -0.75 -26.70 -36.03
N ILE A 10 0.50 -26.25 -35.88
CA ILE A 10 1.03 -25.76 -34.60
C ILE A 10 0.35 -24.41 -34.35
N SER A 11 -0.65 -24.42 -33.47
CA SER A 11 -1.28 -23.19 -32.97
C SER A 11 -0.23 -22.39 -32.23
N ALA A 12 0.09 -21.20 -32.74
CA ALA A 12 0.98 -20.25 -32.12
C ALA A 12 0.43 -19.86 -30.74
N ILE A 13 1.08 -20.31 -29.68
CA ILE A 13 0.93 -19.73 -28.35
C ILE A 13 1.57 -18.34 -28.44
N SER A 14 0.75 -17.32 -28.68
CA SER A 14 1.10 -15.93 -28.43
C SER A 14 1.41 -15.78 -26.95
N VAL A 15 2.68 -15.98 -26.60
CA VAL A 15 3.27 -15.50 -25.35
C VAL A 15 3.12 -13.99 -25.40
N PHE A 16 2.06 -13.47 -24.81
CA PHE A 16 2.05 -12.08 -24.35
C PHE A 16 3.23 -11.99 -23.39
N LEU A 17 4.35 -11.47 -23.90
CA LEU A 17 5.45 -10.95 -23.10
C LEU A 17 4.82 -9.90 -22.19
N CYS A 18 4.40 -10.31 -20.99
CA CYS A 18 4.13 -9.42 -19.89
C CYS A 18 5.40 -8.58 -19.74
N GLY A 19 5.37 -7.36 -20.25
CA GLY A 19 6.52 -6.47 -20.29
C GLY A 19 7.16 -6.38 -18.92
N CYS A 20 8.49 -6.31 -18.89
CA CYS A 20 9.37 -6.27 -17.73
C CYS A 20 8.73 -5.54 -16.53
N ALA A 21 7.96 -6.25 -15.72
CA ALA A 21 7.17 -5.66 -14.64
C ALA A 21 8.02 -5.33 -13.40
N GLY A 22 9.34 -5.36 -13.55
CA GLY A 22 10.31 -5.15 -12.49
C GLY A 22 11.29 -4.02 -12.69
N ASP A 23 11.27 -3.34 -13.84
CA ASP A 23 12.19 -2.23 -14.07
C ASP A 23 11.59 -0.90 -13.58
N PRO A 24 12.43 0.03 -13.09
CA PRO A 24 12.09 1.44 -12.92
C PRO A 24 11.32 2.02 -14.11
N VAL A 25 10.16 2.62 -13.86
CA VAL A 25 9.31 3.20 -14.90
C VAL A 25 9.49 4.72 -14.91
N ALA A 26 9.65 5.29 -16.10
CA ALA A 26 9.73 6.75 -16.26
C ALA A 26 8.47 7.42 -15.70
N LEU A 27 8.65 8.45 -14.87
CA LEU A 27 7.56 9.17 -14.22
C LEU A 27 6.59 9.78 -15.25
N SER A 28 7.09 10.23 -16.40
CA SER A 28 6.26 10.74 -17.49
C SER A 28 5.27 9.69 -18.04
N LYS A 29 5.64 8.41 -18.04
CA LYS A 29 4.73 7.32 -18.42
C LYS A 29 3.68 7.05 -17.35
N ILE A 30 4.09 7.08 -16.08
CA ILE A 30 3.18 6.91 -14.93
C ILE A 30 2.13 8.03 -14.92
N VAL A 31 2.56 9.29 -15.02
CA VAL A 31 1.66 10.45 -14.95
C VAL A 31 0.71 10.54 -16.13
N LYS A 32 1.11 10.03 -17.31
CA LYS A 32 0.24 10.01 -18.50
C LYS A 32 -1.04 9.20 -18.27
N ASP A 33 -0.95 8.10 -17.53
CA ASP A 33 -2.08 7.22 -17.22
C ASP A 33 -1.82 6.47 -15.91
N LYS A 34 -2.10 7.16 -14.79
CA LYS A 34 -1.86 6.61 -13.45
C LYS A 34 -2.75 5.42 -13.17
N ASP A 35 -4.02 5.49 -13.57
CA ASP A 35 -4.99 4.41 -13.34
C ASP A 35 -4.56 3.13 -14.05
N ALA A 36 -4.11 3.23 -15.31
CA ALA A 36 -3.58 2.06 -16.02
C ALA A 36 -2.33 1.50 -15.33
N TYR A 37 -1.38 2.36 -14.94
CA TYR A 37 -0.19 1.93 -14.20
C TYR A 37 -0.57 1.21 -12.89
N PHE A 38 -1.52 1.77 -12.14
CA PHE A 38 -1.89 1.27 -10.83
C PHE A 38 -2.65 -0.05 -10.92
N ASN A 39 -3.59 -0.17 -11.86
CA ASN A 39 -4.30 -1.43 -12.14
C ASN A 39 -3.39 -2.53 -12.68
N GLN A 40 -2.37 -2.17 -13.46
CA GLN A 40 -1.42 -3.14 -14.00
C GLN A 40 -0.50 -3.70 -12.92
N TYR A 41 0.07 -2.84 -12.07
CA TYR A 41 1.17 -3.24 -11.19
C TYR A 41 0.79 -3.43 -9.71
N PHE A 42 -0.35 -2.90 -9.28
CA PHE A 42 -0.80 -2.88 -7.88
C PHE A 42 -2.22 -3.42 -7.71
N SER A 43 -2.61 -4.39 -8.54
CA SER A 43 -3.89 -5.10 -8.41
C SER A 43 -3.74 -6.42 -7.64
N LYS A 44 -4.87 -7.03 -7.25
CA LYS A 44 -4.87 -8.37 -6.66
C LYS A 44 -4.17 -9.40 -7.56
N GLN A 45 -4.32 -9.28 -8.88
CA GLN A 45 -3.72 -10.18 -9.86
C GLN A 45 -2.21 -10.02 -9.97
N SER A 46 -1.66 -8.90 -9.48
CA SER A 46 -0.21 -8.65 -9.46
C SER A 46 0.52 -9.33 -8.30
N LEU A 47 -0.21 -10.00 -7.40
CA LEU A 47 0.33 -10.72 -6.25
C LEU A 47 0.48 -12.21 -6.55
N SER A 48 1.46 -12.84 -5.92
CA SER A 48 1.60 -14.30 -5.98
C SER A 48 0.46 -14.99 -5.23
N GLU A 49 0.13 -16.22 -5.65
CA GLU A 49 -0.87 -17.03 -4.94
C GLU A 49 -0.47 -17.32 -3.49
N SER A 50 0.83 -17.46 -3.21
CA SER A 50 1.34 -17.72 -1.86
C SER A 50 0.98 -16.59 -0.89
N VAL A 51 1.02 -15.34 -1.34
CA VAL A 51 0.61 -14.18 -0.57
C VAL A 51 -0.92 -14.12 -0.46
N ILE A 52 -1.63 -14.20 -1.59
CA ILE A 52 -3.10 -14.05 -1.62
C ILE A 52 -3.81 -15.04 -0.68
N LYS A 53 -3.38 -16.30 -0.66
CA LYS A 53 -3.99 -17.37 0.17
C LYS A 53 -3.81 -17.14 1.68
N LYS A 54 -2.86 -16.29 2.08
CA LYS A 54 -2.54 -15.98 3.47
C LYS A 54 -3.22 -14.73 3.99
N ILE A 55 -3.77 -13.90 3.10
CA ILE A 55 -4.52 -12.71 3.49
C ILE A 55 -5.82 -13.16 4.17
N PRO A 56 -6.11 -12.69 5.40
CA PRO A 56 -7.34 -13.04 6.08
C PRO A 56 -8.57 -12.63 5.28
N LEU A 57 -9.60 -13.47 5.30
CA LEU A 57 -10.87 -13.11 4.70
C LEU A 57 -11.54 -12.00 5.52
N ASP A 58 -12.01 -10.96 4.82
CA ASP A 58 -12.83 -9.89 5.38
C ASP A 58 -14.15 -9.78 4.61
N GLU A 59 -15.18 -10.41 5.18
CA GLU A 59 -16.53 -10.46 4.61
C GLU A 59 -17.21 -9.09 4.58
N ASN A 60 -16.75 -8.13 5.39
CA ASN A 60 -17.31 -6.79 5.44
C ASN A 60 -16.53 -5.79 4.56
N ALA A 61 -15.51 -6.26 3.85
CA ALA A 61 -14.70 -5.39 3.02
C ALA A 61 -15.49 -4.86 1.83
N ARG A 62 -15.46 -3.55 1.67
CA ARG A 62 -16.14 -2.85 0.58
C ARG A 62 -15.24 -2.75 -0.65
N VAL A 63 -15.86 -2.85 -1.81
CA VAL A 63 -15.29 -2.33 -3.06
C VAL A 63 -15.74 -0.89 -3.18
N PHE A 64 -14.79 0.02 -3.37
CA PHE A 64 -15.04 1.44 -3.53
C PHE A 64 -13.91 2.04 -4.37
N ASN A 65 -14.17 3.15 -5.06
CA ASN A 65 -13.16 3.78 -5.91
C ASN A 65 -13.01 5.23 -5.52
N ASN A 66 -11.79 5.75 -5.64
CA ASN A 66 -11.49 7.18 -5.66
C ASN A 66 -11.92 7.94 -4.39
N THR A 67 -11.83 7.32 -3.21
CA THR A 67 -11.93 8.08 -1.96
C THR A 67 -10.67 8.93 -1.82
N LYS A 68 -10.82 10.24 -1.93
CA LYS A 68 -9.71 11.20 -1.89
C LYS A 68 -9.59 11.79 -0.50
N LEU A 69 -8.38 11.77 0.05
CA LEU A 69 -8.03 12.36 1.34
C LEU A 69 -6.94 13.40 1.14
N VAL A 70 -7.06 14.53 1.82
CA VAL A 70 -6.07 15.60 1.78
C VAL A 70 -5.47 15.77 3.17
N PHE A 71 -4.15 15.64 3.27
CA PHE A 71 -3.41 15.80 4.51
C PHE A 71 -2.49 17.01 4.46
N GLU A 72 -2.43 17.75 5.57
CA GLU A 72 -1.23 18.50 5.91
C GLU A 72 -0.31 17.57 6.71
N THR A 73 0.97 17.55 6.36
CA THR A 73 1.98 16.75 7.05
C THR A 73 3.06 17.65 7.61
N LYS A 74 3.53 17.31 8.81
CA LYS A 74 4.65 17.97 9.46
C LYS A 74 5.72 16.92 9.77
N SER A 75 6.82 16.97 9.03
CA SER A 75 7.96 16.10 9.20
C SER A 75 9.07 16.82 9.97
N THR A 76 9.54 16.22 11.06
CA THR A 76 10.64 16.71 11.90
C THR A 76 11.81 15.74 11.79
N SER A 77 13.02 16.24 11.51
CA SER A 77 14.26 15.48 11.46
C SER A 77 15.39 16.31 12.08
N GLY A 78 15.82 15.94 13.29
CA GLY A 78 16.62 16.82 14.14
C GLY A 78 15.89 18.16 14.36
N ASP A 79 16.60 19.27 14.13
CA ASP A 79 16.05 20.62 14.24
C ASP A 79 15.25 21.08 13.00
N LYS A 80 15.24 20.28 11.92
CA LYS A 80 14.55 20.64 10.68
C LYS A 80 13.09 20.25 10.75
N VAL A 81 12.21 21.19 10.47
CA VAL A 81 10.76 20.97 10.32
C VAL A 81 10.35 21.31 8.90
N VAL A 82 9.70 20.36 8.23
CA VAL A 82 9.16 20.52 6.88
C VAL A 82 7.68 20.25 6.92
N LYS A 83 6.89 21.20 6.38
CA LYS A 83 5.46 21.00 6.16
C LYS A 83 5.20 20.71 4.68
N ARG A 84 4.35 19.73 4.40
CA ARG A 84 3.96 19.35 3.04
C ARG A 84 2.48 19.02 2.97
N LYS A 85 1.90 19.17 1.79
CA LYS A 85 0.58 18.64 1.50
C LYS A 85 0.73 17.25 0.89
N GLN A 86 -0.13 16.32 1.29
CA GLN A 86 -0.25 15.03 0.62
C GLN A 86 -1.70 14.81 0.19
N ILE A 87 -1.88 14.21 -0.97
CA ILE A 87 -3.19 13.84 -1.49
C ILE A 87 -3.18 12.32 -1.66
N TRP A 88 -4.07 11.63 -0.97
CA TRP A 88 -4.15 10.17 -1.02
C TRP A 88 -5.44 9.77 -1.72
N ASN A 89 -5.36 8.92 -2.73
CA ASN A 89 -6.51 8.34 -3.41
C ASN A 89 -6.58 6.85 -3.07
N TYR A 90 -7.69 6.43 -2.46
CA TYR A 90 -7.94 5.06 -2.05
C TYR A 90 -8.95 4.41 -2.99
N SER A 91 -8.65 3.17 -3.38
CA SER A 91 -9.59 2.30 -4.08
C SER A 91 -9.60 0.92 -3.43
N GLY A 92 -10.76 0.51 -2.91
CA GLY A 92 -10.99 -0.80 -2.31
C GLY A 92 -11.22 -1.87 -3.37
N LEU A 93 -10.41 -2.93 -3.33
CA LEU A 93 -10.48 -4.08 -4.24
C LEU A 93 -11.28 -5.26 -3.66
N GLY A 94 -11.91 -5.07 -2.50
CA GLY A 94 -12.57 -6.13 -1.73
C GLY A 94 -11.59 -6.98 -0.90
N ASN A 95 -12.12 -7.79 0.01
CA ASN A 95 -11.35 -8.62 0.96
C ASN A 95 -10.26 -7.85 1.74
N GLY A 96 -10.53 -6.59 2.08
CA GLY A 96 -9.63 -5.69 2.79
C GLY A 96 -8.47 -5.16 1.96
N LEU A 97 -8.34 -5.54 0.68
CA LEU A 97 -7.31 -5.03 -0.20
C LEU A 97 -7.65 -3.62 -0.68
N ILE A 98 -6.65 -2.75 -0.64
CA ILE A 98 -6.79 -1.33 -0.98
C ILE A 98 -5.57 -0.89 -1.78
N GLN A 99 -5.83 -0.21 -2.89
CA GLN A 99 -4.85 0.57 -3.62
C GLN A 99 -4.78 1.99 -3.05
N ILE A 100 -3.57 2.47 -2.77
CA ILE A 100 -3.32 3.82 -2.26
C ILE A 100 -2.30 4.54 -3.15
N GLU A 101 -2.78 5.53 -3.91
CA GLU A 101 -1.90 6.52 -4.56
C GLU A 101 -1.70 7.68 -3.60
N THR A 102 -0.45 7.98 -3.25
CA THR A 102 -0.09 9.19 -2.51
C THR A 102 0.66 10.13 -3.43
N GLU A 103 0.12 11.33 -3.63
CA GLU A 103 0.82 12.43 -4.26
C GLU A 103 1.46 13.33 -3.20
N PHE A 104 2.76 13.60 -3.35
CA PHE A 104 3.50 14.51 -2.47
C PHE A 104 3.60 15.89 -3.10
N VAL A 105 3.12 16.92 -2.41
CA VAL A 105 3.07 18.30 -2.91
C VAL A 105 3.86 19.24 -1.99
N SER A 106 4.70 20.06 -2.61
CA SER A 106 5.48 21.11 -1.93
C SER A 106 5.39 22.40 -2.73
N ASN A 107 4.95 23.49 -2.11
CA ASN A 107 4.72 24.78 -2.78
C ASN A 107 3.87 24.63 -4.06
N ASP A 108 2.77 23.88 -3.97
CA ASP A 108 1.85 23.58 -5.08
C ASP A 108 2.49 22.85 -6.28
N ILE A 109 3.68 22.29 -6.12
CA ILE A 109 4.37 21.48 -7.10
C ILE A 109 4.42 20.03 -6.62
N THR A 110 4.01 19.10 -7.48
CA THR A 110 4.12 17.66 -7.22
C THR A 110 5.59 17.23 -7.23
N THR A 111 6.06 16.69 -6.11
CA THR A 111 7.46 16.24 -5.94
C THR A 111 7.65 14.75 -6.16
N GLY A 112 6.56 13.98 -6.21
CA GLY A 112 6.60 12.54 -6.45
C GLY A 112 5.29 11.86 -6.08
N TYR A 113 5.28 10.56 -6.27
CA TYR A 113 4.16 9.69 -5.98
C TYR A 113 4.62 8.45 -5.21
N ASN A 114 3.77 7.93 -4.34
CA ASN A 114 3.90 6.57 -3.82
C ASN A 114 2.66 5.78 -4.25
N PHE A 115 2.89 4.57 -4.74
CA PHE A 115 1.83 3.65 -5.15
C PHE A 115 1.94 2.41 -4.28
N SER A 116 0.86 2.00 -3.63
CA SER A 116 0.86 0.76 -2.86
C SER A 116 -0.42 -0.05 -2.99
N LEU A 117 -0.28 -1.36 -2.87
CA LEU A 117 -1.33 -2.30 -2.54
C LEU A 117 -1.17 -2.69 -1.07
N ASN A 118 -2.22 -2.51 -0.30
CA ASN A 118 -2.21 -2.61 1.15
C ASN A 118 -3.42 -3.42 1.64
N TYR A 119 -3.31 -4.04 2.82
CA TYR A 119 -4.45 -4.60 3.54
C TYR A 119 -4.95 -3.62 4.60
N LYS A 120 -6.19 -3.14 4.42
CA LYS A 120 -6.93 -2.23 5.32
C LYS A 120 -6.28 -0.88 5.57
N GLY A 121 -5.31 -0.46 4.76
CA GLY A 121 -4.53 0.76 4.98
C GLY A 121 -3.45 0.63 6.07
N LEU A 122 -3.19 -0.57 6.58
CA LEU A 122 -2.24 -0.83 7.67
C LEU A 122 -0.98 -1.58 7.19
N ASN A 123 -1.14 -2.62 6.37
CA ASN A 123 -0.06 -3.53 6.00
C ASN A 123 0.25 -3.40 4.51
N ASN A 124 1.42 -2.85 4.16
CA ASN A 124 1.83 -2.78 2.77
C ASN A 124 2.14 -4.19 2.26
N ILE A 125 1.57 -4.53 1.11
CA ILE A 125 1.81 -5.80 0.43
C ILE A 125 2.77 -5.59 -0.74
N LYS A 126 2.57 -4.51 -1.48
CA LYS A 126 3.40 -4.11 -2.61
C LYS A 126 3.47 -2.60 -2.68
N TRP A 127 4.64 -2.03 -2.94
CA TRP A 127 4.81 -0.58 -2.97
C TRP A 127 5.95 -0.13 -3.87
N VAL A 128 5.85 1.09 -4.37
CA VAL A 128 6.93 1.79 -5.08
C VAL A 128 6.81 3.29 -4.87
N PHE A 129 7.95 3.96 -4.82
CA PHE A 129 8.03 5.41 -4.87
C PHE A 129 8.51 5.88 -6.24
N ALA A 130 7.96 6.97 -6.74
CA ALA A 130 8.39 7.62 -7.97
C ALA A 130 8.71 9.09 -7.71
N SER A 131 9.97 9.46 -7.94
CA SER A 131 10.50 10.78 -7.58
C SER A 131 10.50 11.70 -8.80
N ALA A 132 9.99 12.92 -8.65
CA ALA A 132 10.14 13.94 -9.68
C ALA A 132 11.61 14.36 -9.86
N ALA A 133 12.43 14.24 -8.81
CA ALA A 133 13.85 14.62 -8.86
C ALA A 133 14.68 13.68 -9.74
N THR A 134 14.36 12.37 -9.75
CA THR A 134 15.05 11.38 -10.61
C THR A 134 14.34 11.20 -11.95
N GLY A 135 13.03 11.46 -12.01
CA GLY A 135 12.19 11.26 -13.19
C GLY A 135 11.78 9.80 -13.41
N TYR A 136 12.01 8.91 -12.43
CA TYR A 136 11.70 7.47 -12.49
C TYR A 136 11.12 6.97 -11.17
N SER A 137 10.44 5.82 -11.24
CA SER A 137 10.15 5.00 -10.07
C SER A 137 11.39 4.29 -9.55
N ASP A 138 11.40 3.96 -8.27
CA ASP A 138 12.29 2.94 -7.75
C ASP A 138 11.86 1.56 -8.29
N MET A 139 12.65 0.54 -7.98
CA MET A 139 12.23 -0.84 -8.19
C MET A 139 11.13 -1.19 -7.19
N PRO A 140 9.95 -1.70 -7.63
CA PRO A 140 8.90 -2.05 -6.70
C PRO A 140 9.32 -3.15 -5.73
N TYR A 141 8.85 -3.04 -4.50
CA TYR A 141 8.99 -4.04 -3.45
C TYR A 141 7.66 -4.73 -3.20
N GLU A 142 7.71 -5.99 -2.77
CA GLU A 142 6.53 -6.76 -2.41
C GLU A 142 6.83 -7.78 -1.31
N LEU A 143 5.77 -8.25 -0.66
CA LEU A 143 5.81 -9.49 0.10
C LEU A 143 6.01 -10.64 -0.87
N LYS A 144 7.05 -11.45 -0.63
CA LYS A 144 7.34 -12.66 -1.41
C LYS A 144 6.63 -13.86 -0.80
N GLU A 145 6.62 -13.93 0.53
CA GLU A 145 6.03 -15.01 1.31
C GLU A 145 5.39 -14.46 2.59
N VAL A 146 4.32 -15.11 3.04
CA VAL A 146 3.66 -14.79 4.32
C VAL A 146 3.62 -16.06 5.16
N ASN A 147 4.32 -16.01 6.28
CA ASN A 147 4.42 -17.11 7.22
C ASN A 147 3.17 -17.16 8.12
N HIS A 148 2.77 -16.00 8.62
CA HIS A 148 1.65 -15.82 9.53
C HIS A 148 0.92 -14.50 9.27
N TRP A 149 -0.41 -14.47 9.43
CA TRP A 149 -1.21 -13.26 9.29
C TRP A 149 -2.46 -13.32 10.19
N ASP A 150 -2.46 -12.54 11.26
CA ASP A 150 -3.60 -12.39 12.16
C ASP A 150 -4.74 -11.56 11.56
N LYS A 151 -5.98 -11.88 11.93
CA LYS A 151 -7.08 -10.92 11.75
C LYS A 151 -6.81 -9.66 12.57
N LEU A 152 -7.27 -8.53 12.06
CA LEU A 152 -7.14 -7.25 12.75
C LEU A 152 -7.96 -7.28 14.06
N GLY A 153 -7.33 -6.88 15.17
CA GLY A 153 -7.95 -6.81 16.49
C GLY A 153 -9.20 -5.92 16.51
N ILE A 154 -10.14 -6.27 17.38
CA ILE A 154 -11.43 -5.55 17.49
C ILE A 154 -11.69 -4.99 18.90
N LYS A 155 -10.92 -5.43 19.91
CA LYS A 155 -10.96 -4.93 21.29
C LYS A 155 -9.65 -4.24 21.65
N VAL A 156 -9.74 -3.21 22.50
CA VAL A 156 -8.55 -2.53 23.03
C VAL A 156 -7.63 -3.54 23.73
N GLY A 157 -6.34 -3.48 23.41
CA GLY A 157 -5.32 -4.41 23.86
C GLY A 157 -5.08 -5.59 22.91
N ASP A 158 -5.97 -5.84 21.93
CA ASP A 158 -5.74 -6.87 20.92
C ASP A 158 -4.48 -6.54 20.10
N ILE A 159 -3.67 -7.56 19.84
CA ILE A 159 -2.46 -7.49 19.03
C ILE A 159 -2.69 -8.31 17.77
N SER A 160 -2.39 -7.72 16.61
CA SER A 160 -2.38 -8.40 15.31
C SER A 160 -0.97 -8.38 14.74
N THR A 161 -0.48 -9.54 14.34
CA THR A 161 0.85 -9.72 13.77
C THR A 161 0.77 -10.27 12.35
N VAL A 162 1.69 -9.83 11.50
CA VAL A 162 1.93 -10.39 10.16
C VAL A 162 3.42 -10.65 10.05
N ASP A 163 3.80 -11.91 9.86
CA ASP A 163 5.19 -12.34 9.66
C ASP A 163 5.39 -12.72 8.20
N PHE A 164 6.41 -12.15 7.57
CA PHE A 164 6.57 -12.23 6.12
C PHE A 164 8.04 -12.15 5.69
N ASN A 165 8.26 -12.51 4.42
CA ASN A 165 9.47 -12.23 3.69
C ASN A 165 9.18 -11.22 2.59
N TRP A 166 10.09 -10.26 2.38
CA TRP A 166 9.92 -9.22 1.38
C TRP A 166 11.19 -9.00 0.56
N GLY A 167 11.03 -8.40 -0.60
CA GLY A 167 12.12 -8.14 -1.53
C GLY A 167 11.64 -7.35 -2.74
N THR A 168 12.53 -7.09 -3.68
CA THR A 168 12.10 -6.48 -4.94
C THR A 168 11.30 -7.47 -5.78
N VAL A 169 10.46 -6.96 -6.68
CA VAL A 169 9.63 -7.83 -7.55
C VAL A 169 10.45 -8.78 -8.43
N VAL A 170 11.68 -8.42 -8.79
CA VAL A 170 12.61 -9.27 -9.59
C VAL A 170 13.45 -10.22 -8.73
N GLN A 171 13.45 -10.06 -7.41
CA GLN A 171 14.23 -10.89 -6.52
C GLN A 171 13.62 -12.29 -6.40
N ILE A 172 14.46 -13.31 -6.55
CA ILE A 172 14.05 -14.74 -6.54
C ILE A 172 14.54 -15.53 -5.32
N MET A 173 15.45 -14.96 -4.52
CA MET A 173 15.99 -15.58 -3.30
C MET A 173 16.63 -14.52 -2.38
N ASN A 174 17.09 -14.95 -1.19
CA ASN A 174 17.72 -14.10 -0.16
C ASN A 174 16.82 -12.94 0.28
N TYR A 175 15.53 -13.24 0.48
CA TYR A 175 14.55 -12.25 0.93
C TYR A 175 14.86 -11.73 2.33
N HIS A 176 14.32 -10.56 2.65
CA HIS A 176 14.42 -9.98 3.97
C HIS A 176 13.29 -10.47 4.86
N ASP A 177 13.57 -10.68 6.13
CA ASP A 177 12.54 -10.98 7.13
C ASP A 177 11.85 -9.68 7.55
N GLY A 178 10.54 -9.75 7.69
CA GLY A 178 9.71 -8.64 8.11
C GLY A 178 8.59 -9.06 9.05
N GLN A 179 8.20 -8.15 9.93
CA GLN A 179 7.02 -8.29 10.76
C GLN A 179 6.28 -6.96 10.84
N TYR A 180 4.95 -7.00 10.67
CA TYR A 180 4.05 -5.95 11.09
C TYR A 180 3.40 -6.36 12.40
N LYS A 181 3.46 -5.51 13.42
CA LYS A 181 2.80 -5.73 14.70
C LYS A 181 1.98 -4.52 15.07
N CYS A 182 0.66 -4.67 15.16
CA CYS A 182 -0.28 -3.61 15.47
C CYS A 182 -1.06 -3.93 16.73
N THR A 183 -1.14 -2.97 17.66
CA THR A 183 -1.96 -3.07 18.86
C THR A 183 -3.11 -2.08 18.78
N LEU A 184 -4.34 -2.52 19.01
CA LEU A 184 -5.49 -1.63 19.14
C LEU A 184 -5.40 -0.90 20.48
N THR A 185 -5.09 0.40 20.46
CA THR A 185 -4.83 1.19 21.67
C THR A 185 -6.03 1.97 22.15
N LYS A 186 -6.90 2.42 21.24
CA LYS A 186 -8.08 3.23 21.57
C LYS A 186 -9.22 2.99 20.57
N VAL A 187 -10.46 3.13 21.04
CA VAL A 187 -11.64 3.34 20.20
C VAL A 187 -12.14 4.76 20.44
N LEU A 188 -12.46 5.49 19.38
CA LEU A 188 -12.85 6.90 19.42
C LEU A 188 -13.91 7.20 18.36
N GLU A 189 -14.61 8.33 18.51
CA GLU A 189 -15.59 8.77 17.51
C GLU A 189 -14.84 9.36 16.30
N ALA A 190 -15.20 8.97 15.08
CA ALA A 190 -14.46 9.37 13.88
C ALA A 190 -14.45 10.90 13.66
N ASN A 191 -15.44 11.61 14.21
CA ASN A 191 -15.51 13.07 14.19
C ASN A 191 -14.39 13.76 15.01
N GLU A 192 -13.70 13.04 15.91
CA GLU A 192 -12.50 13.53 16.60
C GLU A 192 -11.31 13.69 15.62
N LEU A 193 -11.32 12.97 14.49
CA LEU A 193 -10.26 13.04 13.46
C LEU A 193 -10.57 14.11 12.41
N LEU A 194 -11.83 14.20 11.98
CA LEU A 194 -12.32 15.21 11.08
C LEU A 194 -13.83 15.37 11.33
N PRO A 195 -14.35 16.59 11.61
CA PRO A 195 -15.75 16.78 12.03
C PRO A 195 -16.82 16.24 11.07
N THR A 196 -16.50 16.09 9.79
CA THR A 196 -17.42 15.57 8.76
C THR A 196 -17.52 14.04 8.75
N LEU A 197 -16.64 13.34 9.47
CA LEU A 197 -16.68 11.89 9.59
C LEU A 197 -17.74 11.46 10.62
N SER A 198 -18.40 10.35 10.33
CA SER A 198 -19.35 9.68 11.22
C SER A 198 -18.85 8.30 11.62
N GLY A 199 -19.45 7.74 12.68
CA GLY A 199 -19.16 6.39 13.15
C GLY A 199 -17.91 6.30 14.02
N GLN A 200 -17.37 5.09 14.14
CA GLN A 200 -16.24 4.82 15.03
C GLN A 200 -14.91 4.69 14.28
N ALA A 201 -13.84 5.12 14.96
CA ALA A 201 -12.48 4.88 14.56
C ALA A 201 -11.75 4.02 15.61
N ARG A 202 -10.89 3.13 15.14
CA ARG A 202 -10.02 2.28 15.97
C ARG A 202 -8.59 2.72 15.77
N GLN A 203 -7.95 3.18 16.83
CA GLN A 203 -6.56 3.62 16.77
C GLN A 203 -5.62 2.43 16.98
N PHE A 204 -4.69 2.24 16.05
CA PHE A 204 -3.66 1.22 16.11
C PHE A 204 -2.29 1.85 16.26
N ASP A 205 -1.53 1.34 17.22
CA ASP A 205 -0.10 1.60 17.33
C ASP A 205 0.64 0.40 16.70
N CYS A 206 1.31 0.66 15.59
CA CYS A 206 1.93 -0.34 14.74
C CYS A 206 3.45 -0.19 14.71
N GLN A 207 4.14 -1.32 14.60
CA GLN A 207 5.58 -1.40 14.40
C GLN A 207 5.87 -2.23 13.14
N THR A 208 6.82 -1.75 12.34
CA THR A 208 7.45 -2.55 11.29
C THR A 208 8.82 -2.96 11.79
N VAL A 209 9.08 -4.27 11.82
CA VAL A 209 10.36 -4.87 12.16
C VAL A 209 10.95 -5.43 10.89
N ASN A 210 12.17 -5.05 10.54
CA ASN A 210 12.91 -5.58 9.40
C ASN A 210 14.19 -6.23 9.94
N ASN A 211 14.41 -7.50 9.60
CA ASN A 211 15.60 -8.27 10.03
C ASN A 211 15.87 -8.13 11.55
N GLY A 212 14.81 -8.26 12.36
CA GLY A 212 14.88 -8.20 13.84
C GLY A 212 14.96 -6.79 14.45
N SER A 213 15.02 -5.72 13.65
CA SER A 213 15.09 -4.33 14.15
C SER A 213 13.84 -3.54 13.80
N ILE A 214 13.32 -2.75 14.74
CA ILE A 214 12.20 -1.83 14.47
C ILE A 214 12.67 -0.75 13.50
N SER A 215 12.16 -0.76 12.28
CA SER A 215 12.47 0.23 11.25
C SER A 215 11.49 1.41 11.26
N LEU A 216 10.25 1.17 11.70
CA LEU A 216 9.20 2.17 11.71
C LEU A 216 8.22 1.91 12.86
N ARG A 217 7.83 2.98 13.56
CA ARG A 217 6.63 3.04 14.40
C ARG A 217 5.60 3.91 13.72
N SER A 218 4.34 3.54 13.84
CA SER A 218 3.26 4.20 13.13
C SER A 218 1.99 4.18 13.98
N LYS A 219 1.19 5.24 13.88
CA LYS A 219 -0.15 5.30 14.45
C LYS A 219 -1.14 5.49 13.31
N TYR A 220 -2.20 4.71 13.33
CA TYR A 220 -3.25 4.74 12.34
C TYR A 220 -4.61 4.85 13.01
N ALA A 221 -5.57 5.48 12.35
CA ALA A 221 -6.99 5.37 12.67
C ALA A 221 -7.69 4.54 11.59
N TYR A 222 -8.19 3.37 11.96
CA TYR A 222 -9.07 2.56 11.12
C TYR A 222 -10.51 3.05 11.24
N LEU A 223 -11.03 3.64 10.15
CA LEU A 223 -12.38 4.16 10.05
C LEU A 223 -13.33 2.99 9.77
N VAL A 224 -14.09 2.56 10.77
CA VAL A 224 -14.85 1.30 10.73
C VAL A 224 -15.86 1.30 9.58
N ASP A 225 -16.58 2.40 9.40
CA ASP A 225 -17.62 2.53 8.37
C ASP A 225 -17.06 2.62 6.96
N LEU A 226 -15.82 3.09 6.80
CA LEU A 226 -15.14 3.17 5.51
C LEU A 226 -14.31 1.92 5.19
N GLY A 227 -13.96 1.13 6.20
CA GLY A 227 -13.24 -0.14 6.03
C GLY A 227 -11.74 0.01 5.78
N PHE A 228 -11.14 1.16 6.10
CA PHE A 228 -9.72 1.41 5.90
C PHE A 228 -9.11 2.34 6.94
N ALA A 229 -7.79 2.27 7.06
CA ALA A 229 -7.00 3.09 7.95
C ALA A 229 -6.34 4.28 7.27
N ILE A 230 -6.22 5.36 8.03
CA ILE A 230 -5.48 6.57 7.69
C ILE A 230 -4.32 6.77 8.66
N PRO A 231 -3.17 7.29 8.21
CA PRO A 231 -2.06 7.58 9.11
C PRO A 231 -2.37 8.77 10.01
N ILE A 232 -1.85 8.72 11.23
CA ILE A 232 -1.83 9.83 12.20
C ILE A 232 -0.38 10.25 12.43
N GLU A 233 0.51 9.28 12.58
CA GLU A 233 1.91 9.52 12.92
C GLU A 233 2.79 8.42 12.34
N LEU A 234 3.97 8.78 11.85
CA LEU A 234 5.04 7.87 11.47
C LEU A 234 6.33 8.31 12.17
N THR A 235 7.09 7.38 12.73
CA THR A 235 8.36 7.66 13.41
C THR A 235 9.38 6.61 13.02
N SER A 236 10.49 7.04 12.43
CA SER A 236 11.68 6.24 12.18
C SER A 236 12.83 6.73 13.07
N ALA A 237 14.04 6.19 12.88
CA ALA A 237 15.23 6.71 13.55
C ALA A 237 15.55 8.17 13.15
N ASP A 238 15.22 8.55 11.91
CA ASP A 238 15.68 9.81 11.32
C ASP A 238 14.62 10.91 11.32
N PHE A 239 13.34 10.53 11.38
CA PHE A 239 12.25 11.49 11.29
C PHE A 239 10.98 11.06 12.02
N LYS A 240 10.19 12.07 12.37
CA LYS A 240 8.79 11.94 12.79
C LYS A 240 7.91 12.70 11.80
N THR A 241 6.86 12.08 11.27
CA THR A 241 5.86 12.76 10.46
C THR A 241 4.49 12.67 11.12
N GLU A 242 3.87 13.82 11.34
CA GLU A 242 2.52 13.98 11.87
C GLU A 242 1.57 14.26 10.70
N PHE A 243 0.41 13.60 10.67
CA PHE A 243 -0.59 13.71 9.62
C PHE A 243 -1.85 14.36 10.18
N ASN A 244 -2.26 15.47 9.57
CA ASN A 244 -3.51 16.15 9.89
C ASN A 244 -4.45 16.03 8.68
N LEU A 245 -5.55 15.29 8.84
CA LEU A 245 -6.56 15.14 7.79
C LEU A 245 -7.34 16.45 7.67
N LEU A 246 -7.33 17.04 6.48
CA LEU A 246 -8.03 18.30 6.19
C LEU A 246 -9.38 18.07 5.53
N GLU A 247 -9.46 17.06 4.68
CA GLU A 247 -10.61 16.83 3.81
C GLU A 247 -10.69 15.35 3.42
N ILE A 248 -11.91 14.85 3.32
CA ILE A 248 -12.22 13.56 2.71
C ILE A 248 -13.36 13.75 1.71
N ASN A 249 -13.15 13.31 0.49
CA ASN A 249 -14.16 13.23 -0.54
C ASN A 249 -14.39 11.76 -0.87
N ASN A 250 -15.53 11.24 -0.44
CA ASN A 250 -15.96 9.89 -0.76
C ASN A 250 -17.15 10.00 -1.72
N PRO A 251 -16.94 9.74 -3.03
CA PRO A 251 -18.00 9.85 -4.03
C PRO A 251 -19.11 8.81 -3.84
#